data_AF-A0A291ISZ0-F1
#
_entry.id   AF-A0A291ISZ0-F1
#
_cell.length_a   1.000
_cell.length_b   1.000
_cell.length_c   1.000
_cell.angle_alpha   90.00
_cell.angle_beta   90.00
_cell.angle_gamma   90.00
#
_symmetry.space_group_name_H-M   'P 1'
#
loop_
_entity.id
_entity.type
_entity.pdbx_description
1 polymer ?
#
loop_
_entity_poly.entity_id
_entity_poly.type
_entity_poly.pdbx_seq_one_letter_code
_entity_poly.pdbx_strand_id
1 'polypeptide(L)' 'MKELRAKENITQEELSFRSGLHRNYISDTERGTRNISLKAVQKIADGLNVELIELFKK' A
#
# COMPACT_ATOMS: atom_id res chain seq x y z
N MET A 1 -5.88 3.91 -0.30
CA MET A 1 -5.02 2.70 -0.21
C MET A 1 -5.82 1.41 -0.06
N LYS A 2 -6.57 1.19 1.05
CA LYS A 2 -7.38 -0.03 1.26
C LYS A 2 -8.30 -0.38 0.08
N GLU A 3 -8.94 0.63 -0.50
CA GLU A 3 -9.82 0.45 -1.67
C GLU A 3 -9.06 0.01 -2.92
N LEU A 4 -7.87 0.56 -3.18
CA LEU A 4 -7.01 0.12 -4.28
C LEU A 4 -6.56 -1.33 -4.06
N ARG A 5 -6.16 -1.69 -2.84
CA ARG A 5 -5.84 -3.09 -2.51
C ARG A 5 -7.02 -4.03 -2.72
N ALA A 6 -8.23 -3.60 -2.37
CA ALA A 6 -9.44 -4.37 -2.58
C ALA A 6 -9.78 -4.54 -4.08
N LYS A 7 -9.55 -3.51 -4.90
CA LYS A 7 -9.70 -3.58 -6.37
C LYS A 7 -8.72 -4.58 -7.00
N GLU A 8 -7.49 -4.62 -6.49
CA GLU A 8 -6.48 -5.61 -6.90
C GLU A 8 -6.74 -7.03 -6.34
N ASN A 9 -7.77 -7.20 -5.51
CA ASN A 9 -8.17 -8.49 -4.92
C ASN A 9 -7.04 -9.22 -4.16
N ILE A 10 -6.16 -8.46 -3.49
CA ILE A 10 -5.06 -9.02 -2.69
C ILE A 10 -5.23 -8.75 -1.20
N THR A 11 -4.66 -9.61 -0.35
CA THR A 11 -4.67 -9.43 1.12
C THR A 11 -3.59 -8.45 1.58
N GLN A 12 -3.64 -8.00 2.85
CA GLN A 12 -2.54 -7.20 3.43
C GLN A 12 -1.23 -8.00 3.51
N GLU A 13 -1.31 -9.31 3.70
CA GLU A 13 -0.15 -10.22 3.72
C GLU A 13 0.49 -10.30 2.32
N GLU A 14 -0.34 -10.44 1.28
CA GLU A 14 0.11 -10.44 -0.11
C GLU A 14 0.75 -9.11 -0.50
N LEU A 15 0.14 -7.97 -0.14
CA LEU A 15 0.73 -6.66 -0.39
C LEU A 15 2.06 -6.46 0.37
N SER A 16 2.16 -7.02 1.58
CA SER A 16 3.40 -7.03 2.38
C SER A 16 4.52 -7.76 1.63
N PHE A 17 4.22 -8.94 1.09
CA PHE A 17 5.16 -9.70 0.27
C PHE A 17 5.59 -8.94 -0.98
N ARG A 18 4.65 -8.39 -1.76
CA ARG A 18 4.94 -7.66 -3.01
C ARG A 18 5.73 -6.37 -2.81
N SER A 19 5.40 -5.60 -1.77
CA SER A 19 6.05 -4.31 -1.49
C SER A 19 7.35 -4.44 -0.67
N GLY A 20 7.62 -5.63 -0.13
CA GLY A 20 8.72 -5.85 0.82
C GLY A 20 8.59 -5.00 2.08
N LEU A 21 7.36 -4.73 2.52
CA LEU A 21 7.04 -4.01 3.75
C LEU A 21 6.30 -4.93 4.69
N HIS A 22 6.61 -4.88 5.98
CA HIS A 22 5.95 -5.73 6.97
C HIS A 22 4.41 -5.53 6.96
N ARG A 23 3.62 -6.60 7.10
CA ARG A 23 2.14 -6.50 7.10
C ARG A 23 1.59 -5.46 8.07
N ASN A 24 2.17 -5.31 9.26
CA ASN A 24 1.75 -4.26 10.20
C ASN A 24 1.96 -2.85 9.63
N TYR A 25 3.03 -2.63 8.86
CA TYR A 25 3.26 -1.36 8.16
C TYR A 25 2.15 -1.08 7.14
N ILE A 26 1.75 -2.09 6.36
CA ILE A 26 0.62 -2.01 5.42
C ILE A 26 -0.66 -1.67 6.18
N SER A 27 -0.93 -2.38 7.27
CA SER A 27 -2.11 -2.19 8.11
C SER A 27 -2.19 -0.77 8.70
N ASP A 28 -1.09 -0.26 9.28
CA ASP A 28 -0.99 1.10 9.82
C ASP A 28 -1.19 2.16 8.73
N THR A 29 -0.64 1.90 7.54
CA THR A 29 -0.77 2.79 6.38
C THR A 29 -2.21 2.85 5.88
N GLU A 30 -2.93 1.73 5.82
CA GLU A 30 -4.35 1.71 5.45
C GLU A 30 -5.23 2.48 6.43
N ARG A 31 -4.88 2.47 7.72
CA ARG A 31 -5.60 3.20 8.76
C ARG A 31 -5.18 4.66 8.90
N GLY A 32 -4.14 5.09 8.19
CA GLY A 32 -3.59 6.45 8.32
C GLY A 32 -2.93 6.73 9.67
N THR A 33 -2.51 5.69 10.42
CA THR A 33 -1.98 5.84 11.78
C THR A 33 -0.46 6.10 11.83
N ARG A 34 0.18 6.27 10.67
CA ARG A 34 1.63 6.45 10.54
C ARG A 34 1.97 7.48 9.46
N ASN A 35 3.01 8.27 9.71
CA ASN A 35 3.65 9.07 8.67
C ASN A 35 4.61 8.19 7.86
N ILE A 36 4.40 8.09 6.54
CA ILE A 36 5.15 7.20 5.65
C ILE A 36 6.07 8.00 4.72
N SER A 37 7.23 7.45 4.39
CA SER A 37 8.15 8.10 3.45
C SER A 37 7.70 7.90 2.01
N LEU A 38 8.09 8.81 1.11
CA LEU A 38 7.81 8.67 -0.33
C LEU A 38 8.34 7.35 -0.90
N LYS A 39 9.48 6.86 -0.40
CA LYS A 39 10.05 5.55 -0.77
C LYS A 39 9.11 4.39 -0.41
N ALA A 40 8.45 4.46 0.75
CA ALA A 40 7.48 3.44 1.15
C ALA A 40 6.19 3.54 0.33
N VAL A 41 5.74 4.76 0.01
CA VAL A 41 4.61 4.99 -0.91
C VAL A 41 4.90 4.36 -2.27
N GLN A 42 6.10 4.56 -2.83
CA GLN A 42 6.51 3.93 -4.09
C GLN A 42 6.44 2.41 -4.02
N LYS A 43 7.02 1.80 -2.98
CA LYS A 43 6.94 0.34 -2.77
C LYS A 43 5.51 -0.17 -2.69
N ILE A 44 4.60 0.59 -2.08
CA ILE A 44 3.18 0.23 -1.98
C ILE A 44 2.52 0.33 -3.36
N ALA A 45 2.80 1.38 -4.13
CA ALA A 45 2.29 1.54 -5.49
C ALA A 45 2.75 0.38 -6.38
N ASP A 46 4.05 0.05 -6.34
CA ASP A 46 4.64 -1.08 -7.06
C ASP A 46 3.99 -2.41 -6.64
N GLY A 47 3.79 -2.63 -5.33
CA GLY A 47 3.15 -3.83 -4.82
C GLY A 47 1.65 -3.95 -5.13
N LEU A 48 0.99 -2.82 -5.35
CA LEU A 48 -0.39 -2.73 -5.83
C LEU A 48 -0.49 -2.75 -7.36
N ASN A 49 0.63 -2.73 -8.09
CA ASN A 49 0.65 -2.62 -9.55
C ASN A 49 -0.17 -1.42 -10.08
N VAL A 50 -0.05 -0.27 -9.40
CA VAL A 50 -0.70 0.99 -9.79
C VAL A 50 0.33 2.11 -9.89
N GLU A 51 0.00 3.18 -10.62
CA GLU A 51 0.82 4.39 -10.56
C GLU A 51 0.77 5.03 -9.18
N LEU A 52 1.89 5.60 -8.74
CA LEU A 52 1.98 6.27 -7.42
C LEU A 52 0.92 7.36 -7.25
N ILE A 53 0.54 8.05 -8.32
CA ILE A 53 -0.50 9.10 -8.29
C ILE A 53 -1.88 8.56 -7.89
N GLU A 54 -2.19 7.29 -8.19
CA GLU A 54 -3.46 6.66 -7.83
C GLU A 54 -3.66 6.61 -6.31
N LEU A 55 -2.56 6.52 -5.54
CA LEU A 55 -2.62 6.53 -4.06
C LEU A 55 -3.12 7.86 -3.47
N PHE A 56 -3.09 8.94 -4.24
CA PHE A 56 -3.48 10.29 -3.83
C PHE A 56 -4.78 10.76 -4.47
N LYS A 57 -5.38 9.98 -5.38
CA LYS A 57 -6.68 10.28 -5.97
C LYS A 57 -7.80 9.98 -4.96
N LYS A 58 -8.83 10.83 -4.97
CA LYS A 58 -10.06 10.63 -4.18
C LYS A 58 -10.97 9.62 -4.85
#